data_AF-A0A925WVT6-F1
#
_entry.id   AF-A0A925WVT6-F1
#
_cell.length_a   1.000
_cell.length_b   1.000
_cell.length_c   1.000
_cell.angle_alpha   90.00
_cell.angle_beta   90.00
_cell.angle_gamma   90.00
#
_symmetry.space_group_name_H-M   'P 1'
#
loop_
_entity.id
_entity.type
_entity.pdbx_description
1 polymer ?
#
loop_
_entity_poly.entity_id
_entity_poly.type
_entity_poly.pdbx_seq_one_letter_code
_entity_poly.pdbx_strand_id
1 'polypeptide(L)'
;LNGVVGTTTGGFYVWGVNRGTGTAGFSSLGLDGVLFDSVVIVRPNGASQVIVGGVPTTLGSGINFSGNTLSALVSGSLLPSTGFAPSQYTINLWPRTASTLSNGAVGGNAAISDFAPNNSNVLVTTTAPEPGSLTLAMLGGLTVAGTILRRRRA
;
A
#
# COMPACT_ATOMS: atom_id res chain seq x y z
N LEU A 1 14.95 3.28 -17.24
CA LEU A 1 14.07 4.45 -17.50
C LEU A 1 13.57 4.93 -16.13
N ASN A 2 13.95 6.12 -15.66
CA ASN A 2 13.64 6.67 -14.32
C ASN A 2 13.06 8.09 -14.42
N GLY A 3 12.05 8.28 -15.27
CA GLY A 3 11.46 9.59 -15.57
C GLY A 3 10.58 10.15 -14.45
N VAL A 4 10.25 11.45 -14.53
CA VAL A 4 9.39 12.12 -13.55
C VAL A 4 7.98 11.52 -13.58
N VAL A 5 7.47 11.11 -12.42
CA VAL A 5 6.15 10.52 -12.26
C VAL A 5 5.04 11.59 -12.31
N GLY A 6 3.83 11.19 -12.73
CA GLY A 6 2.66 12.05 -12.74
C GLY A 6 2.60 13.11 -13.85
N THR A 7 3.45 13.00 -14.88
CA THR A 7 3.51 13.96 -15.99
C THR A 7 2.59 13.60 -17.16
N THR A 8 2.13 12.34 -17.25
CA THR A 8 1.22 11.89 -18.32
C THR A 8 -0.16 12.52 -18.17
N THR A 9 -0.62 13.25 -19.18
CA THR A 9 -1.96 13.84 -19.21
C THR A 9 -3.03 12.77 -19.05
N GLY A 10 -3.90 12.94 -18.05
CA GLY A 10 -4.96 11.97 -17.73
C GLY A 10 -4.46 10.66 -17.11
N GLY A 11 -3.16 10.53 -16.83
CA GLY A 11 -2.56 9.38 -16.15
C GLY A 11 -2.85 9.38 -14.65
N PHE A 12 -3.05 8.19 -14.09
CA PHE A 12 -3.23 7.97 -12.66
C PHE A 12 -2.71 6.59 -12.25
N TYR A 13 -2.54 6.40 -10.95
CA TYR A 13 -1.96 5.20 -10.35
C TYR A 13 -3.00 4.48 -9.53
N VAL A 14 -3.06 3.15 -9.69
CA VAL A 14 -3.96 2.30 -8.93
C VAL A 14 -3.17 1.21 -8.23
N TRP A 15 -3.37 1.08 -6.92
CA TRP A 15 -2.91 -0.07 -6.15
C TRP A 15 -4.10 -0.95 -5.83
N GLY A 16 -4.06 -2.20 -6.30
CA GLY A 16 -4.92 -3.25 -5.79
C GLY A 16 -4.38 -3.74 -4.46
N VAL A 17 -5.26 -3.85 -3.48
CA VAL A 17 -4.93 -4.39 -2.16
C VAL A 17 -5.75 -5.66 -1.94
N ASN A 18 -5.04 -6.76 -1.65
CA ASN A 18 -5.64 -8.01 -1.18
C ASN A 18 -5.54 -8.07 0.34
N ARG A 19 -6.70 -8.03 0.98
CA ARG A 19 -6.90 -8.05 2.43
C ARG A 19 -7.31 -9.43 2.95
N GLY A 20 -7.19 -10.46 2.11
CA GLY A 20 -7.51 -11.86 2.41
C GLY A 20 -8.64 -12.46 1.56
N THR A 21 -9.36 -11.63 0.80
CA THR A 21 -10.48 -12.06 -0.06
C THR A 21 -10.31 -11.61 -1.52
N GLY A 22 -9.09 -11.24 -1.91
CA GLY A 22 -8.79 -10.77 -3.25
C GLY A 22 -9.12 -11.78 -4.33
N THR A 23 -9.63 -11.29 -5.46
CA THR A 23 -9.98 -12.09 -6.64
C THR A 23 -9.17 -11.66 -7.87
N ALA A 24 -9.06 -12.56 -8.85
CA ALA A 24 -8.33 -12.33 -10.10
C ALA A 24 -9.14 -11.49 -11.10
N GLY A 25 -9.25 -10.18 -10.82
CA GLY A 25 -10.02 -9.24 -11.65
C GLY A 25 -9.47 -9.05 -13.07
N PHE A 26 -8.22 -9.45 -13.33
CA PHE A 26 -7.56 -9.34 -14.63
C PHE A 26 -7.34 -10.69 -15.33
N SER A 27 -8.08 -11.73 -14.94
CA SER A 27 -7.98 -13.07 -15.53
C SER A 27 -8.19 -13.10 -17.05
N SER A 28 -9.05 -12.23 -17.58
CA SER A 28 -9.24 -12.07 -19.03
C SER A 28 -8.00 -11.60 -19.79
N LEU A 29 -6.97 -11.10 -19.09
CA LEU A 29 -5.67 -10.69 -19.63
C LEU A 29 -4.59 -11.75 -19.37
N GLY A 30 -4.92 -12.90 -18.79
CA GLY A 30 -3.95 -13.90 -18.32
C GLY A 30 -3.20 -13.50 -17.05
N LEU A 31 -3.73 -12.53 -16.29
CA LEU A 31 -3.10 -11.97 -15.09
C LEU A 31 -3.79 -12.46 -13.81
N ASP A 32 -3.91 -13.77 -13.66
CA ASP A 32 -4.62 -14.43 -12.56
C ASP A 32 -3.97 -14.23 -11.18
N GLY A 33 -2.68 -13.90 -11.14
CA GLY A 33 -1.94 -13.65 -9.90
C GLY A 33 -2.10 -12.23 -9.36
N VAL A 34 -2.77 -11.32 -10.10
CA VAL A 34 -3.12 -9.98 -9.60
C VAL A 34 -4.43 -10.07 -8.82
N LEU A 35 -4.30 -10.29 -7.51
CA LEU A 35 -5.44 -10.48 -6.60
C LEU A 35 -5.72 -9.18 -5.85
N PHE A 36 -6.98 -8.75 -5.80
CA PHE A 36 -7.39 -7.60 -5.00
C PHE A 36 -8.89 -7.65 -4.68
N ASP A 37 -9.27 -7.03 -3.57
CA ASP A 37 -10.67 -6.85 -3.14
C ASP A 37 -10.97 -5.37 -2.82
N SER A 38 -9.95 -4.53 -2.92
CA SER A 38 -10.03 -3.08 -2.77
C SER A 38 -8.98 -2.39 -3.64
N VAL A 39 -9.20 -1.12 -3.93
CA VAL A 39 -8.25 -0.32 -4.73
C VAL A 39 -7.99 1.04 -4.12
N VAL A 40 -6.75 1.50 -4.21
CA VAL A 40 -6.33 2.86 -3.89
C VAL A 40 -5.99 3.56 -5.20
N ILE A 41 -6.58 4.73 -5.43
CA ILE A 41 -6.40 5.52 -6.64
C ILE A 41 -5.75 6.84 -6.27
N VAL A 42 -4.68 7.20 -6.97
CA VAL A 42 -3.95 8.45 -6.77
C VAL A 42 -3.75 9.15 -8.11
N ARG A 43 -4.12 10.43 -8.16
CA ARG A 43 -3.97 11.29 -9.34
C ARG A 43 -2.86 12.32 -9.12
N PRO A 44 -2.16 12.75 -10.19
CA PRO A 44 -1.09 13.74 -10.09
C PRO A 44 -1.52 15.10 -9.53
N ASN A 45 -2.81 15.46 -9.67
CA ASN A 45 -3.37 16.68 -9.07
C ASN A 45 -3.65 16.57 -7.56
N GLY A 46 -3.21 15.49 -6.92
CA GLY A 46 -3.41 15.21 -5.49
C GLY A 46 -4.74 14.53 -5.16
N ALA A 47 -5.70 14.49 -6.09
CA ALA A 47 -6.98 13.82 -5.86
C ALA A 47 -6.77 12.31 -5.68
N SER A 48 -7.24 11.80 -4.56
CA SER A 48 -6.99 10.40 -4.19
C SER A 48 -8.15 9.81 -3.41
N GLN A 49 -8.32 8.49 -3.53
CA GLN A 49 -9.43 7.77 -2.91
C GLN A 49 -9.05 6.31 -2.71
N VAL A 50 -9.67 5.69 -1.70
CA VAL A 50 -9.70 4.25 -1.51
C VAL A 50 -11.12 3.75 -1.78
N ILE A 51 -11.24 2.60 -2.42
CA ILE A 51 -12.51 1.96 -2.73
C ILE A 51 -12.51 0.59 -2.09
N VAL A 52 -13.44 0.38 -1.16
CA VAL A 52 -13.66 -0.89 -0.46
C VAL A 52 -15.12 -1.27 -0.63
N GLY A 53 -15.39 -2.48 -1.14
CA GLY A 53 -16.77 -2.93 -1.37
C GLY A 53 -17.56 -2.03 -2.33
N GLY A 54 -16.87 -1.36 -3.26
CA GLY A 54 -17.47 -0.39 -4.19
C GLY A 54 -17.72 1.00 -3.61
N VAL A 55 -17.44 1.24 -2.33
CA VAL A 55 -17.65 2.53 -1.67
C VAL A 55 -16.37 3.38 -1.73
N PRO A 56 -16.37 4.54 -2.41
CA PRO A 56 -15.22 5.42 -2.46
C PRO A 56 -15.13 6.30 -1.21
N THR A 57 -13.94 6.39 -0.64
CA THR A 57 -13.59 7.32 0.45
C THR A 57 -12.38 8.13 0.02
N THR A 58 -12.50 9.46 0.04
CA THR A 58 -11.39 10.37 -0.30
C THR A 58 -10.25 10.20 0.68
N LEU A 59 -9.03 10.07 0.15
CA LEU A 59 -7.81 10.17 0.95
C LEU A 59 -7.49 11.65 1.11
N GLY A 60 -7.23 12.07 2.34
CA GLY A 60 -6.93 13.47 2.66
C GLY A 60 -5.55 13.89 2.17
N SER A 61 -4.73 14.44 3.06
CA SER A 61 -3.33 14.73 2.77
C SER A 61 -2.46 13.47 2.79
N GLY A 62 -1.20 13.59 2.34
CA GLY A 62 -0.22 12.50 2.36
C GLY A 62 0.09 11.88 0.99
N ILE A 63 -0.33 12.55 -0.10
CA ILE A 63 0.10 12.24 -1.46
C ILE A 63 1.29 13.15 -1.82
N ASN A 64 2.39 12.57 -2.27
CA ASN A 64 3.55 13.33 -2.74
C ASN A 64 4.14 12.71 -4.01
N PHE A 65 4.39 13.57 -4.99
CA PHE A 65 5.14 13.24 -6.21
C PHE A 65 6.46 14.00 -6.14
N SER A 66 7.58 13.28 -6.17
CA SER A 66 8.92 13.86 -6.10
C SER A 66 9.86 13.13 -7.04
N GLY A 67 10.23 13.78 -8.15
CA GLY A 67 11.04 13.18 -9.19
C GLY A 67 10.36 11.94 -9.75
N ASN A 68 10.99 10.78 -9.57
CA ASN A 68 10.50 9.46 -9.99
C ASN A 68 9.80 8.67 -8.87
N THR A 69 9.53 9.31 -7.74
CA THR A 69 8.89 8.68 -6.57
C THR A 69 7.48 9.24 -6.36
N LEU A 70 6.54 8.33 -6.14
CA LEU A 70 5.19 8.61 -5.66
C LEU A 70 5.01 7.96 -4.29
N SER A 71 4.62 8.74 -3.29
CA SER A 71 4.23 8.24 -1.98
C SER A 71 2.77 8.61 -1.65
N ALA A 72 2.09 7.70 -0.97
CA ALA A 72 0.72 7.86 -0.53
C ALA A 72 0.56 7.26 0.87
N LEU A 73 -0.04 8.02 1.78
CA LEU A 73 -0.42 7.53 3.10
C LEU A 73 -1.89 7.11 3.11
N VAL A 74 -2.15 5.85 3.42
CA VAL A 74 -3.51 5.30 3.56
C VAL A 74 -3.69 4.84 4.99
N SER A 75 -4.70 5.37 5.69
CA SER A 75 -5.03 4.90 7.03
C SER A 75 -5.49 3.45 6.99
N GLY A 76 -4.93 2.61 7.88
CA GLY A 76 -5.34 1.21 8.00
C GLY A 76 -6.82 1.04 8.34
N SER A 77 -7.45 2.03 9.00
CA SER A 77 -8.89 2.01 9.28
C SER A 77 -9.76 2.03 8.02
N LEU A 78 -9.22 2.51 6.89
CA LEU A 78 -9.90 2.53 5.60
C LEU A 78 -9.76 1.22 4.84
N LEU A 79 -8.91 0.31 5.31
CA LEU A 79 -8.66 -1.01 4.73
C LEU A 79 -8.90 -2.08 5.82
N PRO A 80 -10.13 -2.22 6.34
CA PRO A 80 -10.43 -3.21 7.36
C PRO A 80 -10.13 -4.62 6.86
N SER A 81 -9.68 -5.49 7.75
CA SER A 81 -9.31 -6.87 7.43
C SER A 81 -10.50 -7.66 6.90
N THR A 82 -10.22 -8.57 5.96
CA THR A 82 -11.17 -9.59 5.48
C THR A 82 -10.66 -11.01 5.74
N GLY A 83 -9.63 -11.16 6.58
CA GLY A 83 -9.01 -12.45 6.88
C GLY A 83 -7.50 -12.37 7.04
N PHE A 84 -6.85 -11.39 6.40
CA PHE A 84 -5.43 -11.12 6.61
C PHE A 84 -5.21 -10.07 7.70
N ALA A 85 -4.17 -10.23 8.51
CA ALA A 85 -3.64 -9.11 9.29
C ALA A 85 -3.09 -8.04 8.33
N PRO A 86 -3.03 -6.75 8.73
CA PRO A 86 -2.47 -5.70 7.88
C PRO A 86 -1.05 -5.98 7.37
N SER A 87 -0.22 -6.67 8.16
CA SER A 87 1.13 -7.12 7.78
C SER A 87 1.15 -8.24 6.73
N GLN A 88 0.00 -8.87 6.48
CA GLN A 88 -0.19 -9.92 5.49
C GLN A 88 -0.88 -9.40 4.23
N TYR A 89 -1.23 -8.12 4.17
CA TYR A 89 -1.78 -7.53 2.97
C TYR A 89 -0.78 -7.65 1.84
N THR A 90 -1.29 -7.90 0.64
CA THR A 90 -0.46 -7.89 -0.56
C THR A 90 -1.00 -6.84 -1.52
N ILE A 91 -0.12 -6.25 -2.33
CA ILE A 91 -0.45 -5.18 -3.25
C ILE A 91 0.08 -5.45 -4.65
N ASN A 92 -0.59 -4.88 -5.63
CA ASN A 92 -0.10 -4.74 -6.99
C ASN A 92 -0.39 -3.33 -7.49
N LEU A 93 0.55 -2.74 -8.23
CA LEU A 93 0.42 -1.43 -8.83
C LEU A 93 0.18 -1.56 -10.34
N TRP A 94 -0.84 -0.88 -10.84
CA TRP A 94 -1.04 -0.69 -12.28
C TRP A 94 -1.33 0.78 -12.62
N PRO A 95 -0.38 1.49 -13.25
CA PRO A 95 -0.65 2.80 -13.83
C PRO A 95 -1.61 2.67 -15.01
N ARG A 96 -2.48 3.67 -15.17
CA ARG A 96 -3.41 3.71 -16.29
C ARG A 96 -3.80 5.13 -16.67
N THR A 97 -4.37 5.29 -17.85
CA THR A 97 -4.91 6.57 -18.32
C THR A 97 -6.43 6.59 -18.23
N ALA A 98 -6.98 7.80 -18.13
CA ALA A 98 -8.42 8.02 -18.21
C ALA A 98 -8.93 7.67 -19.62
N SER A 99 -10.16 7.16 -19.68
CA SER A 99 -10.82 6.71 -20.91
C SER A 99 -11.10 7.81 -21.94
N THR A 100 -10.76 9.07 -21.64
CA THR A 100 -10.96 10.21 -22.53
C THR A 100 -9.60 10.86 -22.85
N LEU A 101 -8.85 10.25 -23.75
CA LEU A 101 -7.72 10.90 -24.41
C LEU A 101 -8.23 11.56 -25.70
N SER A 102 -7.69 12.74 -26.05
CA SER A 102 -8.10 13.53 -27.22
C SER A 102 -7.92 12.84 -28.59
N ASN A 103 -7.41 11.60 -28.63
CA ASN A 103 -7.15 10.80 -29.83
C ASN A 103 -7.99 9.50 -29.89
N GLY A 104 -9.09 9.41 -29.12
CA GLY A 104 -9.93 8.21 -29.06
C GLY A 104 -9.84 7.52 -27.70
N ALA A 105 -10.99 7.03 -27.23
CA ALA A 105 -11.15 6.49 -25.90
C ALA A 105 -10.38 5.18 -25.71
N VAL A 106 -9.45 5.15 -24.76
CA VAL A 106 -8.86 3.88 -24.27
C VAL A 106 -9.60 3.50 -23.00
N GLY A 107 -10.72 2.80 -23.15
CA GLY A 107 -11.52 2.29 -22.03
C GLY A 107 -11.03 0.92 -21.55
N GLY A 108 -11.51 0.49 -20.37
CA GLY A 108 -11.27 -0.86 -19.87
C GLY A 108 -9.79 -1.16 -19.56
N ASN A 109 -9.40 -2.42 -19.78
CA ASN A 109 -8.06 -2.91 -19.45
C ASN A 109 -6.97 -2.44 -20.44
N ALA A 110 -7.35 -2.01 -21.64
CA ALA A 110 -6.42 -1.48 -22.65
C ALA A 110 -5.73 -0.18 -22.21
N ALA A 111 -6.28 0.51 -21.20
CA ALA A 111 -5.72 1.75 -20.66
C ALA A 111 -4.61 1.51 -19.62
N ILE A 112 -4.37 0.24 -19.24
CA ILE A 112 -3.36 -0.15 -18.27
C ILE A 112 -2.03 -0.28 -18.99
N SER A 113 -1.01 0.43 -18.51
CA SER A 113 0.31 0.42 -19.16
C SER A 113 1.21 -0.68 -18.65
N ASP A 114 1.07 -1.10 -17.39
CA ASP A 114 1.93 -2.10 -16.76
C ASP A 114 1.30 -2.66 -15.47
N PHE A 115 1.84 -3.77 -14.98
CA PHE A 115 1.56 -4.36 -13.66
C PHE A 115 2.86 -4.57 -12.90
N ALA A 116 2.88 -4.14 -11.64
CA ALA A 116 4.05 -4.23 -10.78
C ALA A 116 3.70 -4.84 -9.42
N PRO A 117 4.17 -6.07 -9.13
CA PRO A 117 4.85 -7.01 -10.04
C PRO A 117 3.97 -7.54 -11.17
N ASN A 118 4.56 -8.11 -12.23
CA ASN A 118 3.76 -8.73 -13.28
C ASN A 118 3.12 -10.04 -12.78
N ASN A 119 1.82 -10.19 -13.02
CA ASN A 119 1.04 -11.40 -12.69
C ASN A 119 1.22 -11.95 -11.26
N SER A 120 1.46 -11.08 -10.27
CA SER A 120 1.60 -11.45 -8.86
C SER A 120 1.49 -10.21 -7.97
N ASN A 121 1.31 -10.41 -6.66
CA ASN A 121 1.34 -9.33 -5.68
C ASN A 121 2.63 -9.35 -4.87
N VAL A 122 2.99 -8.20 -4.29
CA VAL A 122 4.05 -8.08 -3.28
C VAL A 122 3.45 -7.87 -1.89
N LEU A 123 4.11 -8.41 -0.85
CA LEU A 123 3.70 -8.23 0.54
C LEU A 123 3.90 -6.78 1.00
N VAL A 124 2.94 -6.23 1.74
CA VAL A 124 3.12 -4.96 2.44
C VAL A 124 4.12 -5.16 3.58
N THR A 125 5.26 -4.47 3.49
CA THR A 125 6.26 -4.50 4.56
C THR A 125 5.81 -3.58 5.70
N THR A 126 5.41 -4.16 6.83
CA THR A 126 5.20 -3.39 8.06
C THR A 126 6.54 -3.25 8.76
N THR A 127 7.21 -2.10 8.64
CA THR A 127 8.26 -1.72 9.59
C THR A 127 7.57 -1.32 10.88
N ALA A 128 7.23 -2.28 11.73
CA ALA A 128 6.87 -1.97 13.11
C ALA A 128 8.13 -1.43 13.80
N PRO A 129 8.15 -0.21 14.35
CA PRO A 129 9.15 0.13 15.35
C PRO A 129 8.99 -0.88 16.47
N GLU A 130 10.05 -1.60 16.83
CA GLU A 130 9.97 -2.50 17.97
C GLU A 130 9.44 -1.71 19.17
N PRO A 131 8.42 -2.23 19.88
CA PRO A 131 7.88 -1.52 21.03
C PRO A 131 9.04 -1.22 21.98
N GLY A 132 9.23 0.05 22.35
CA GLY A 132 10.23 0.44 23.36
C GLY A 132 10.06 -0.28 24.71
N SER A 133 9.01 -1.08 24.85
CA SER A 133 8.81 -2.11 25.86
C SER A 133 9.98 -3.10 25.98
N LEU A 134 10.64 -3.48 24.87
CA LEU A 134 11.80 -4.38 24.91
C LEU A 134 13.02 -3.70 25.54
N THR A 135 13.28 -2.45 25.18
CA THR A 135 14.34 -1.63 25.81
C THR A 135 14.04 -1.36 27.28
N LEU A 136 12.78 -1.04 27.63
CA LEU A 136 12.39 -0.80 29.02
C LEU A 136 12.44 -2.07 29.90
N ALA A 137 12.09 -3.25 29.35
CA ALA A 137 12.21 -4.53 30.04
C ALA A 137 13.67 -4.93 30.29
N MET A 138 14.58 -4.66 29.34
CA MET A 138 16.01 -4.94 29.50
C MET A 138 16.68 -3.99 30.50
N LEU A 139 16.34 -2.70 30.48
CA LEU A 139 16.84 -1.72 31.46
C LEU A 139 16.26 -1.94 32.86
N GLY A 140 14.99 -2.34 32.97
CA GLY A 140 14.36 -2.70 34.24
C GLY A 140 14.92 -3.99 34.86
N GLY A 141 15.19 -5.02 34.05
CA GLY A 141 15.75 -6.29 34.51
C GLY A 141 17.16 -6.17 35.09
N LEU A 142 18.04 -5.38 34.46
CA LEU A 142 19.41 -5.18 34.95
C LEU A 142 19.49 -4.36 36.25
N THR A 143 18.60 -3.38 36.43
CA THR A 143 18.58 -2.52 37.64
C THR A 143 18.07 -3.27 38.87
N VAL A 144 17.07 -4.15 38.71
CA VAL A 144 16.55 -4.99 39.80
C VAL A 144 17.56 -6.09 40.18
N ALA A 145 18.20 -6.75 39.21
CA ALA A 145 19.22 -7.76 39.51
C ALA A 145 20.45 -7.15 40.22
N GLY A 146 20.90 -5.96 39.80
CA GLY A 146 22.04 -5.27 40.41
C GLY A 146 21.80 -4.81 41.85
N THR A 147 20.57 -4.42 42.21
CA THR A 147 20.23 -3.99 43.58
C THR A 147 20.06 -5.17 44.54
N ILE A 148 19.55 -6.31 44.08
CA ILE A 148 19.42 -7.54 44.88
C ILE A 148 20.79 -8.15 45.19
N LEU A 149 21.71 -8.17 44.21
CA LEU A 149 23.06 -8.70 44.41
C LEU A 149 23.90 -7.84 45.38
N ARG A 150 23.66 -6.52 45.43
CA ARG A 150 24.40 -5.61 46.34
C ARG A 150 23.94 -5.74 47.79
N ARG A 151 22.66 -6.03 48.03
CA ARG A 151 22.13 -6.27 49.39
C ARG A 151 22.59 -7.59 50.02
N ARG A 152 23.07 -8.54 49.22
CA ARG A 152 23.61 -9.82 49.71
C ARG A 152 25.09 -9.78 50.11
N ARG A 153 25.75 -8.63 49.94
CA ARG A 153 27.17 -8.43 50.26
C ARG A 153 27.41 -7.40 51.38
N ALA A 154 26.36 -6.96 52.07
CA ALA A 154 26.44 -6.08 53.25
C ALA A 154 26.02 -6.85 54.50
#